data_AF-A0A4Q9VIQ0-F1
#
_entry.id   AF-A0A4Q9VIQ0-F1
#
_cell.length_a   1.000
_cell.length_b   1.000
_cell.length_c   1.000
_cell.angle_alpha   90.00
_cell.angle_beta   90.00
_cell.angle_gamma   90.00
#
_symmetry.space_group_name_H-M   'P 1'
#
loop_
_entity.id
_entity.type
_entity.pdbx_description
1 polymer ?
#
loop_
_entity_poly.entity_id
_entity_poly.type
_entity_poly.pdbx_seq_one_letter_code
_entity_poly.pdbx_strand_id
1 'polypeptide(L)'
;MRSLRRRREGTIDYWPGFVDALSTLLLVIIFLLSVFMLSQFFLSREITGKDTALSKLNRQIAELTELLSLERAGKAEDDDQISQLRAGLTGAAEDRARLQAMLDRQRAGAGDSGAATAAAGAALDDERRLSREALARVELLNQQISALRRQIAALEQALDATESRDRESQTKIADLGKRLNLALAQRVQELQKYRSDFFGRLKEILGTRPDIRVVGDRFVFQSEVLFPVGSDQIDDAGRAAVDRLAAAVLDLEREIPPEVAWTLRIDGHTDARPISGGRFRSNWELSAARSIAVVRRLAEDGVSPRHLVAAGFGEFQPLEEGTSEEVHARNRRIEIRLTDR
;
A
#
# COMPACT_ATOMS: atom_id res chain seq x y z
N MET A 1 -84.43 -9.68 -6.58
CA MET A 1 -84.69 -8.47 -5.76
C MET A 1 -84.21 -8.74 -4.34
N ARG A 2 -83.60 -7.73 -3.71
CA ARG A 2 -83.13 -7.65 -2.30
C ARG A 2 -81.88 -8.44 -1.94
N SER A 3 -80.98 -7.98 -1.08
CA SER A 3 -80.48 -6.66 -0.65
C SER A 3 -79.59 -6.99 0.55
N LEU A 4 -78.34 -6.57 0.49
CA LEU A 4 -77.34 -6.75 1.54
C LEU A 4 -77.74 -6.04 2.84
N ARG A 5 -77.38 -6.61 3.98
CA ARG A 5 -77.03 -5.82 5.18
C ARG A 5 -75.85 -6.50 5.87
N ARG A 6 -74.67 -5.86 5.80
CA ARG A 6 -73.42 -6.34 6.43
C ARG A 6 -73.14 -5.47 7.67
N ARG A 7 -73.01 -6.13 8.81
CA ARG A 7 -72.63 -5.59 10.12
C ARG A 7 -71.09 -5.39 10.11
N ARG A 8 -70.61 -4.23 10.55
CA ARG A 8 -69.17 -3.96 10.77
C ARG A 8 -68.77 -4.54 12.12
N GLU A 9 -67.91 -5.55 12.12
CA GLU A 9 -67.09 -5.96 13.26
C GLU A 9 -65.75 -5.24 13.17
N GLY A 10 -65.32 -4.62 14.27
CA GLY A 10 -64.00 -3.99 14.39
C GLY A 10 -62.93 -5.06 14.59
N THR A 11 -62.04 -5.19 13.62
CA THR A 11 -60.85 -6.04 13.69
C THR A 11 -59.75 -5.33 14.48
N ILE A 12 -59.26 -5.98 15.53
CA ILE A 12 -58.05 -5.58 16.26
C ILE A 12 -56.85 -5.78 15.32
N ASP A 13 -56.08 -4.72 15.06
CA ASP A 13 -54.90 -4.77 14.19
C ASP A 13 -53.68 -5.28 14.99
N TYR A 14 -53.35 -6.57 14.83
CA TYR A 14 -52.16 -7.21 15.42
C TYR A 14 -50.86 -6.91 14.65
N TRP A 15 -50.94 -6.09 13.60
CA TRP A 15 -49.89 -5.85 12.61
C TRP A 15 -48.59 -5.23 13.18
N PRO A 16 -48.62 -4.23 14.10
CA PRO A 16 -47.38 -3.58 14.56
C PRO A 16 -46.50 -4.48 15.45
N GLY A 17 -47.09 -5.27 16.34
CA GLY A 17 -46.34 -6.11 17.29
C GLY A 17 -45.67 -7.33 16.64
N PHE A 18 -46.27 -7.87 15.57
CA PHE A 18 -45.70 -8.99 14.83
C PHE A 18 -44.46 -8.56 14.03
N VAL A 19 -44.48 -7.37 13.43
CA VAL A 19 -43.34 -6.80 12.69
C VAL A 19 -42.17 -6.48 13.64
N ASP A 20 -42.46 -5.97 14.84
CA ASP A 20 -41.43 -5.67 15.84
C ASP A 20 -40.75 -6.95 16.38
N ALA A 21 -41.55 -7.99 16.66
CA ALA A 21 -41.04 -9.31 17.04
C ALA A 21 -40.24 -9.99 15.91
N LEU A 22 -40.63 -9.83 14.64
CA LEU A 22 -39.88 -10.34 13.49
C LEU A 22 -38.57 -9.59 13.27
N SER A 23 -38.56 -8.27 13.44
CA SER A 23 -37.37 -7.43 13.25
C SER A 23 -36.33 -7.67 14.35
N THR A 24 -36.76 -7.85 15.60
CA THR A 24 -35.88 -8.21 16.72
C THR A 24 -35.33 -9.63 16.59
N LEU A 25 -36.15 -10.60 16.15
CA LEU A 25 -35.66 -11.95 15.82
C LEU A 25 -34.60 -11.91 14.71
N LEU A 26 -34.84 -11.11 13.66
CA LEU A 26 -33.92 -10.96 12.53
C LEU A 26 -32.61 -10.28 12.94
N LEU A 27 -32.66 -9.26 13.80
CA LEU A 27 -31.48 -8.63 14.39
C LEU A 27 -30.67 -9.60 15.28
N VAL A 28 -31.34 -10.42 16.09
CA VAL A 28 -30.68 -11.45 16.91
C VAL A 28 -30.01 -12.50 16.03
N ILE A 29 -30.67 -12.93 14.95
CA ILE A 29 -30.10 -13.89 13.99
C ILE A 29 -28.89 -13.28 13.27
N ILE A 30 -28.96 -12.03 12.81
CA ILE A 30 -27.83 -11.33 12.18
C ILE A 30 -26.67 -11.16 13.17
N PHE A 31 -26.96 -10.82 14.43
CA PHE A 31 -25.94 -10.69 15.48
C PHE A 31 -25.25 -12.02 15.76
N LEU A 32 -26.01 -13.11 15.93
CA LEU A 32 -25.45 -14.45 16.12
C LEU A 32 -24.62 -14.91 14.91
N LEU A 33 -25.10 -14.67 13.68
CA LEU A 33 -24.35 -14.95 12.46
C LEU A 33 -23.06 -14.13 12.39
N SER A 34 -23.07 -12.86 12.81
CA SER A 34 -21.90 -11.98 12.79
C SER A 34 -20.83 -12.43 13.80
N VAL A 35 -21.24 -12.79 15.02
CA VAL A 35 -20.34 -13.35 16.04
C VAL A 35 -19.77 -14.68 15.58
N PHE A 36 -20.60 -15.54 14.99
CA PHE A 36 -20.15 -16.80 14.40
C PHE A 36 -19.16 -16.58 13.25
N MET A 37 -19.42 -15.63 12.35
CA MET A 37 -18.51 -15.30 11.24
C MET A 37 -17.17 -14.76 11.72
N LEU A 38 -17.17 -13.88 12.73
CA LEU A 38 -15.94 -13.37 13.34
C LEU A 38 -15.12 -14.50 13.97
N SER A 39 -15.77 -15.38 14.73
CA SER A 39 -15.12 -16.56 15.32
C SER A 39 -14.52 -17.48 14.26
N GLN A 40 -15.28 -17.78 13.20
CA GLN A 40 -14.80 -18.56 12.04
C GLN A 40 -13.63 -17.88 11.33
N PHE A 41 -13.63 -16.56 11.19
CA PHE A 41 -12.56 -15.80 10.56
C PHE A 41 -11.25 -15.86 11.36
N PHE A 42 -11.32 -15.69 12.69
CA PHE A 42 -10.14 -15.80 13.56
C PHE A 42 -9.59 -17.24 13.58
N LEU A 43 -10.48 -18.24 13.67
CA LEU A 43 -10.10 -19.65 13.64
C LEU A 43 -9.45 -20.04 12.30
N SER A 44 -9.98 -19.53 11.19
CA SER A 44 -9.40 -19.73 9.85
C SER A 44 -8.01 -19.11 9.73
N ARG A 45 -7.78 -17.90 10.27
CA ARG A 45 -6.44 -17.29 10.31
C ARG A 45 -5.46 -18.11 11.16
N GLU A 46 -5.90 -18.61 12.32
CA GLU A 46 -5.05 -19.39 13.20
C GLU A 46 -4.67 -20.76 12.60
N ILE A 47 -5.63 -21.43 11.93
CA ILE A 47 -5.38 -22.67 11.18
C ILE A 47 -4.43 -22.41 10.01
N THR A 48 -4.67 -21.36 9.21
CA THR A 48 -3.80 -21.00 8.08
C THR A 48 -2.37 -20.66 8.55
N GLY A 49 -2.24 -19.99 9.70
CA GLY A 49 -0.94 -19.72 10.34
C GLY A 49 -0.23 -20.99 10.81
N LYS A 50 -0.97 -21.95 11.40
CA LYS A 50 -0.43 -23.26 11.79
C LYS A 50 -0.05 -24.10 10.57
N ASP A 51 -0.83 -24.08 9.50
CA ASP A 51 -0.55 -24.82 8.26
C ASP A 51 0.69 -24.29 7.55
N THR A 52 0.89 -22.97 7.53
CA THR A 52 2.10 -22.36 6.97
C THR A 52 3.34 -22.67 7.81
N ALA A 53 3.24 -22.66 9.14
CA ALA A 53 4.31 -23.09 10.03
C ALA A 53 4.64 -24.59 9.87
N LEU A 54 3.64 -25.46 9.81
CA LEU A 54 3.79 -26.90 9.56
C LEU A 54 4.41 -27.18 8.18
N SER A 55 4.00 -26.45 7.14
CA SER A 55 4.61 -26.56 5.80
C SER A 55 6.08 -26.15 5.80
N LYS A 56 6.46 -25.13 6.58
CA LYS A 56 7.85 -24.70 6.72
C LYS A 56 8.68 -25.73 7.48
N LEU A 57 8.16 -26.24 8.60
CA LEU A 57 8.80 -27.31 9.38
C LEU A 57 8.96 -28.60 8.57
N ASN A 58 7.93 -29.02 7.81
CA ASN A 58 8.03 -30.20 6.95
C ASN A 58 9.08 -30.03 5.84
N ARG A 59 9.22 -28.82 5.27
CA ARG A 59 10.30 -28.54 4.32
C ARG A 59 11.68 -28.60 4.97
N GLN A 60 11.84 -28.02 6.16
CA GLN A 60 13.10 -28.10 6.91
C GLN A 60 13.45 -29.54 7.31
N ILE A 61 12.47 -30.34 7.71
CA ILE A 61 12.66 -31.76 8.02
C ILE A 61 13.06 -32.52 6.75
N ALA A 62 12.44 -32.25 5.59
CA ALA A 62 12.80 -32.87 4.33
C ALA A 62 14.24 -32.53 3.91
N GLU A 63 14.62 -31.26 4.03
CA GLU A 63 15.98 -30.77 3.72
C GLU A 63 17.03 -31.37 4.67
N LEU A 64 16.76 -31.41 5.98
CA LEU A 64 17.64 -32.08 6.96
C LEU A 64 17.72 -33.58 6.72
N THR A 65 16.63 -34.22 6.28
CA THR A 65 16.62 -35.65 5.93
C THR A 65 17.46 -35.93 4.70
N GLU A 66 17.43 -35.04 3.70
CA GLU A 66 18.27 -35.10 2.50
C GLU A 66 19.74 -34.84 2.81
N LEU A 67 20.05 -33.85 3.65
CA LEU A 67 21.43 -33.61 4.11
C LEU A 67 21.97 -34.79 4.92
N LEU A 68 21.17 -35.36 5.81
CA LEU A 68 21.56 -36.52 6.60
C LEU A 68 21.70 -37.79 5.75
N SER A 69 20.90 -37.95 4.69
CA SER A 69 21.04 -39.07 3.77
C SER A 69 22.28 -38.94 2.90
N LEU A 70 22.61 -37.72 2.45
CA LEU A 70 23.87 -37.42 1.75
C LEU A 70 25.10 -37.63 2.64
N GLU A 71 25.04 -37.19 3.90
CA GLU A 71 26.12 -37.41 4.87
C GLU A 71 26.33 -38.90 5.13
N ARG A 72 25.23 -39.67 5.34
CA ARG A 72 25.29 -41.12 5.53
C ARG A 72 25.79 -41.86 4.29
N ALA A 73 25.41 -41.42 3.10
CA ALA A 73 25.88 -42.00 1.84
C ALA A 73 27.38 -41.75 1.65
N GLY A 74 27.85 -40.53 1.88
CA GLY A 74 29.29 -40.21 1.84
C GLY A 74 30.09 -41.01 2.85
N LYS A 75 29.59 -41.15 4.08
CA LYS A 75 30.24 -41.98 5.10
C LYS A 75 30.31 -43.47 4.72
N ALA A 76 29.27 -44.01 4.10
CA ALA A 76 29.26 -45.39 3.62
C ALA A 76 30.26 -45.60 2.46
N GLU A 77 30.36 -44.63 1.55
CA GLU A 77 31.35 -44.64 0.47
C GLU A 77 32.79 -44.59 1.01
N ASP A 78 33.04 -43.75 2.02
CA ASP A 78 34.35 -43.68 2.69
C ASP A 78 34.70 -45.01 3.39
N ASP A 79 33.75 -45.64 4.08
CA ASP A 79 33.94 -46.94 4.74
C ASP A 79 34.21 -48.07 3.72
N ASP A 80 33.54 -48.03 2.56
CA ASP A 80 33.79 -48.96 1.45
C ASP A 80 35.17 -48.73 0.82
N GLN A 81 35.57 -47.48 0.60
CA GLN A 81 36.92 -47.14 0.12
C GLN A 81 37.99 -47.62 1.10
N ILE A 82 37.81 -47.40 2.41
CA ILE A 82 38.73 -47.89 3.44
C ILE A 82 38.79 -49.42 3.44
N SER A 83 37.66 -50.09 3.27
CA SER A 83 37.59 -51.56 3.21
C SER A 83 38.26 -52.12 1.96
N GLN A 84 38.05 -51.49 0.79
CA GLN A 84 38.72 -51.83 -0.46
C GLN A 84 40.23 -51.58 -0.38
N LEU A 85 40.65 -50.45 0.20
CA LEU A 85 42.06 -50.14 0.41
C LEU A 85 42.71 -51.14 1.36
N ARG A 86 42.04 -51.52 2.47
CA ARG A 86 42.52 -52.56 3.38
C ARG A 86 42.59 -53.95 2.72
N ALA A 87 41.58 -54.32 1.94
CA ALA A 87 41.58 -55.58 1.20
C ALA A 87 42.71 -55.60 0.15
N GLY A 88 42.91 -54.49 -0.57
CA GLY A 88 44.01 -54.30 -1.51
C GLY A 88 45.37 -54.35 -0.82
N LEU A 89 45.52 -53.75 0.36
CA LEU A 89 46.75 -53.80 1.16
C LEU A 89 47.06 -55.22 1.64
N THR A 90 46.04 -55.95 2.09
CA THR A 90 46.18 -57.35 2.51
C THR A 90 46.54 -58.24 1.32
N GLY A 91 45.87 -58.06 0.17
CA GLY A 91 46.19 -58.77 -1.07
C GLY A 91 47.61 -58.49 -1.55
N ALA A 92 48.03 -57.22 -1.56
CA ALA A 92 49.40 -56.85 -1.90
C ALA A 92 50.44 -57.43 -0.92
N ALA A 93 50.11 -57.54 0.37
CA ALA A 93 50.97 -58.17 1.37
C ALA A 93 51.09 -59.69 1.16
N GLU A 94 49.99 -60.37 0.80
CA GLU A 94 49.99 -61.79 0.45
C GLU A 94 50.75 -62.08 -0.86
N ASP A 95 50.56 -61.24 -1.87
CA ASP A 95 51.28 -61.33 -3.14
C ASP A 95 52.78 -61.10 -2.93
N ARG A 96 53.14 -60.12 -2.08
CA ARG A 96 54.52 -59.93 -1.64
C ARG A 96 55.08 -61.17 -0.96
N ALA A 97 54.34 -61.79 -0.05
CA ALA A 97 54.78 -63.01 0.64
C ALA A 97 54.94 -64.20 -0.32
N ARG A 98 54.03 -64.37 -1.29
CA ARG A 98 54.11 -65.40 -2.34
C ARG A 98 55.29 -65.16 -3.27
N LEU A 99 55.50 -63.94 -3.74
CA LEU A 99 56.63 -63.56 -4.59
C LEU A 99 57.96 -63.74 -3.87
N GLN A 100 58.02 -63.45 -2.57
CA GLN A 100 59.22 -63.68 -1.77
C GLN A 100 59.54 -65.17 -1.63
N ALA A 101 58.52 -66.02 -1.39
CA ALA A 101 58.70 -67.48 -1.37
C ALA A 101 59.05 -68.07 -2.74
N MET A 102 58.54 -67.49 -3.84
CA MET A 102 58.92 -67.84 -5.21
C MET A 102 60.37 -67.43 -5.51
N LEU A 103 60.78 -66.22 -5.12
CA LEU A 103 62.16 -65.75 -5.23
C LEU A 103 63.15 -66.65 -4.47
N ASP A 104 62.77 -67.14 -3.29
CA ASP A 104 63.62 -68.05 -2.51
C ASP A 104 63.73 -69.44 -3.17
N ARG A 105 62.68 -69.93 -3.84
CA ARG A 105 62.74 -71.15 -4.68
C ARG A 105 63.48 -70.94 -6.00
N GLN A 106 63.38 -69.76 -6.59
CA GLN A 106 63.92 -69.43 -7.92
C GLN A 106 65.40 -69.02 -7.84
N ARG A 107 65.87 -68.51 -6.69
CA ARG A 107 67.30 -68.42 -6.35
C ARG A 107 67.99 -69.78 -6.32
N ALA A 108 67.24 -70.88 -6.15
CA ALA A 108 67.75 -72.23 -6.29
C ALA A 108 67.80 -72.73 -7.76
N GLY A 109 67.30 -71.97 -8.75
CA GLY A 109 67.24 -72.33 -10.17
C GLY A 109 67.52 -71.12 -11.10
N ALA A 110 68.79 -70.77 -11.28
CA ALA A 110 69.26 -69.46 -11.76
C ALA A 110 69.34 -69.24 -13.30
N GLY A 111 68.36 -69.66 -14.09
CA GLY A 111 68.37 -69.46 -15.56
C GLY A 111 67.37 -68.43 -16.12
N ASP A 112 66.21 -68.27 -15.48
CA ASP A 112 65.04 -67.53 -16.00
C ASP A 112 64.76 -66.20 -15.25
N SER A 113 65.65 -65.84 -14.32
CA SER A 113 65.44 -64.80 -13.29
C SER A 113 65.61 -63.35 -13.79
N GLY A 114 66.19 -63.13 -14.97
CA GLY A 114 66.48 -61.78 -15.50
C GLY A 114 65.24 -61.06 -16.06
N ALA A 115 64.35 -61.77 -16.75
CA ALA A 115 63.16 -61.18 -17.36
C ALA A 115 62.07 -60.87 -16.31
N ALA A 116 61.87 -61.76 -15.33
CA ALA A 116 60.89 -61.57 -14.27
C ALA A 116 61.27 -60.42 -13.30
N THR A 117 62.56 -60.25 -13.00
CA THR A 117 63.04 -59.12 -12.18
C THR A 117 62.93 -57.78 -12.92
N ALA A 118 63.15 -57.76 -14.24
CA ALA A 118 62.91 -56.58 -15.06
C ALA A 118 61.42 -56.20 -15.12
N ALA A 119 60.52 -57.18 -15.30
CA ALA A 119 59.07 -56.94 -15.32
C ALA A 119 58.53 -56.44 -13.97
N ALA A 120 58.99 -57.03 -12.86
CA ALA A 120 58.62 -56.57 -11.51
C ALA A 120 59.17 -55.17 -11.19
N GLY A 121 60.37 -54.84 -11.67
CA GLY A 121 60.94 -53.49 -11.58
C GLY A 121 60.10 -52.46 -12.34
N ALA A 122 59.70 -52.78 -13.57
CA ALA A 122 58.86 -51.89 -14.38
C ALA A 122 57.48 -51.65 -13.73
N ALA A 123 56.83 -52.68 -13.18
CA ALA A 123 55.55 -52.53 -12.48
C ALA A 123 55.67 -51.66 -11.22
N LEU A 124 56.77 -51.81 -10.45
CA LEU A 124 57.03 -50.98 -9.28
C LEU A 124 57.27 -49.51 -9.65
N ASP A 125 57.97 -49.26 -10.76
CA ASP A 125 58.23 -47.90 -11.23
C ASP A 125 56.96 -47.21 -11.77
N ASP A 126 56.08 -47.96 -12.43
CA ASP A 126 54.75 -47.47 -12.83
C ASP A 126 53.86 -47.16 -11.62
N GLU A 127 53.84 -48.02 -10.60
CA GLU A 127 53.08 -47.77 -9.36
C GLU A 127 53.61 -46.54 -8.62
N ARG A 128 54.94 -46.38 -8.55
CA ARG A 128 55.57 -45.18 -7.99
C ARG A 128 55.23 -43.92 -8.78
N ARG A 129 55.11 -44.02 -10.11
CA ARG A 129 54.69 -42.90 -10.96
C ARG A 129 53.24 -42.51 -10.69
N LEU A 130 52.32 -43.48 -10.66
CA LEU A 130 50.92 -43.25 -10.33
C LEU A 130 50.76 -42.64 -8.93
N SER A 131 51.50 -43.14 -7.93
CA SER A 131 51.49 -42.60 -6.58
C SER A 131 51.97 -41.14 -6.54
N ARG A 132 53.05 -40.79 -7.26
CA ARG A 132 53.52 -39.40 -7.37
C ARG A 132 52.49 -38.49 -8.05
N GLU A 133 51.84 -38.96 -9.10
CA GLU A 133 50.76 -38.22 -9.80
C GLU A 133 49.54 -38.00 -8.88
N ALA A 134 49.14 -39.02 -8.11
CA ALA A 134 48.06 -38.92 -7.15
C ALA A 134 48.37 -37.90 -6.03
N LEU A 135 49.58 -37.93 -5.48
CA LEU A 135 50.03 -36.96 -4.47
C LEU A 135 50.01 -35.52 -5.01
N ALA A 136 50.51 -35.30 -6.24
CA ALA A 136 50.46 -33.99 -6.88
C ALA A 136 49.01 -33.50 -7.08
N ARG A 137 48.08 -34.41 -7.40
CA ARG A 137 46.65 -34.09 -7.55
C ARG A 137 46.00 -33.72 -6.22
N VAL A 138 46.33 -34.41 -5.14
CA VAL A 138 45.86 -34.08 -3.78
C VAL A 138 46.39 -32.72 -3.34
N GLU A 139 47.66 -32.40 -3.62
CA GLU A 139 48.23 -31.09 -3.31
C GLU A 139 47.52 -29.96 -4.07
N LEU A 140 47.25 -30.16 -5.37
CA LEU A 140 46.48 -29.20 -6.16
C LEU A 140 45.07 -29.00 -5.61
N LEU A 141 44.37 -30.08 -5.25
CA LEU A 141 43.02 -29.99 -4.66
C LEU A 141 43.05 -29.26 -3.31
N ASN A 142 44.06 -29.50 -2.47
CA ASN A 142 44.22 -28.76 -1.21
C ASN A 142 44.46 -27.27 -1.45
N GLN A 143 45.25 -26.91 -2.46
CA GLN A 143 45.44 -25.51 -2.85
C GLN A 143 44.13 -24.87 -3.33
N GLN A 144 43.33 -25.59 -4.14
CA GLN A 144 42.03 -25.14 -4.61
C GLN A 144 41.02 -24.97 -3.46
N ILE A 145 40.95 -25.92 -2.54
CA ILE A 145 40.09 -25.83 -1.33
C ILE A 145 40.48 -24.62 -0.49
N SER A 146 41.78 -24.37 -0.30
CA SER A 146 42.27 -23.19 0.42
C SER A 146 41.86 -21.89 -0.29
N ALA A 147 41.92 -21.85 -1.61
CA ALA A 147 41.49 -20.69 -2.40
C ALA A 147 39.98 -20.45 -2.29
N LEU A 148 39.16 -21.50 -2.39
CA LEU A 148 37.70 -21.42 -2.23
C LEU A 148 37.32 -20.96 -0.82
N ARG A 149 37.98 -21.47 0.22
CA ARG A 149 37.76 -21.01 1.61
C ARG A 149 38.06 -19.52 1.78
N ARG A 150 39.11 -19.00 1.14
CA ARG A 150 39.40 -17.55 1.13
C ARG A 150 38.32 -16.76 0.39
N GLN A 151 37.81 -17.27 -0.73
CA GLN A 151 36.73 -16.62 -1.47
C GLN A 151 35.42 -16.56 -0.67
N ILE A 152 35.05 -17.65 0.00
CA ILE A 152 33.87 -17.71 0.85
C ILE A 152 33.98 -16.70 2.00
N ALA A 153 35.12 -16.66 2.70
CA ALA A 153 35.34 -15.69 3.78
C ALA A 153 35.25 -14.23 3.30
N ALA A 154 35.73 -13.93 2.09
CA ALA A 154 35.62 -12.59 1.50
C ALA A 154 34.16 -12.24 1.14
N LEU A 155 33.39 -13.21 0.65
CA LEU A 155 31.97 -13.04 0.35
C LEU A 155 31.14 -12.83 1.61
N GLU A 156 31.41 -13.58 2.68
CA GLU A 156 30.76 -13.40 3.99
C GLU A 156 31.01 -11.99 4.53
N GLN A 157 32.26 -11.51 4.50
CA GLN A 157 32.58 -10.15 4.93
C GLN A 157 31.88 -9.07 4.07
N ALA A 158 31.78 -9.28 2.76
CA ALA A 158 31.09 -8.36 1.87
C ALA A 158 29.57 -8.35 2.13
N LEU A 159 28.99 -9.52 2.42
CA LEU A 159 27.58 -9.65 2.78
C LEU A 159 27.28 -8.95 4.10
N ASP A 160 28.07 -9.19 5.15
CA ASP A 160 27.94 -8.54 6.46
C ASP A 160 28.02 -7.01 6.35
N ALA A 161 28.99 -6.50 5.57
CA ALA A 161 29.12 -5.07 5.32
C ALA A 161 27.90 -4.49 4.59
N THR A 162 27.32 -5.25 3.67
CA THR A 162 26.12 -4.84 2.93
C THR A 162 24.89 -4.86 3.82
N GLU A 163 24.69 -5.91 4.63
CA GLU A 163 23.59 -5.97 5.59
C GLU A 163 23.65 -4.85 6.62
N SER A 164 24.86 -4.51 7.11
CA SER A 164 25.04 -3.39 8.03
C SER A 164 24.64 -2.06 7.41
N ARG A 165 25.05 -1.80 6.16
CA ARG A 165 24.67 -0.60 5.41
C ARG A 165 23.17 -0.55 5.12
N ASP A 166 22.56 -1.69 4.82
CA ASP A 166 21.11 -1.76 4.59
C ASP A 166 20.34 -1.43 5.87
N ARG A 167 20.72 -2.00 7.02
CA ARG A 167 20.13 -1.67 8.33
C ARG A 167 20.27 -0.19 8.68
N GLU A 168 21.44 0.41 8.43
CA GLU A 168 21.65 1.85 8.63
C GLU A 168 20.74 2.68 7.72
N SER A 169 20.63 2.29 6.45
CA SER A 169 19.79 2.98 5.46
C SER A 169 18.30 2.88 5.80
N GLN A 170 17.82 1.70 6.21
CA GLN A 170 16.45 1.51 6.67
C GLN A 170 16.13 2.39 7.90
N THR A 171 17.09 2.49 8.84
CA THR A 171 16.94 3.35 10.02
C THR A 171 16.84 4.83 9.63
N LYS A 172 17.67 5.30 8.68
CA LYS A 172 17.61 6.67 8.14
C LYS A 172 16.29 6.94 7.43
N ILE A 173 15.81 6.01 6.60
CA ILE A 173 14.53 6.13 5.90
C ILE A 173 13.38 6.24 6.91
N ALA A 174 13.38 5.41 7.96
CA ALA A 174 12.37 5.47 9.01
C ALA A 174 12.39 6.80 9.78
N ASP A 175 13.58 7.34 10.11
CA ASP A 175 13.71 8.64 10.77
C ASP A 175 13.23 9.79 9.88
N LEU A 176 13.64 9.80 8.61
CA LEU A 176 13.20 10.78 7.62
C LEU A 176 11.67 10.73 7.43
N GLY A 177 11.09 9.54 7.35
CA GLY A 177 9.64 9.36 7.27
C GLY A 177 8.91 9.95 8.48
N LYS A 178 9.42 9.74 9.70
CA LYS A 178 8.85 10.35 10.91
C LYS A 178 8.92 11.88 10.89
N ARG A 179 10.08 12.45 10.52
CA ARG A 179 10.26 13.90 10.44
C ARG A 179 9.36 14.54 9.40
N LEU A 180 9.23 13.91 8.24
CA LEU A 180 8.36 14.38 7.17
C LEU A 180 6.89 14.38 7.61
N ASN A 181 6.44 13.29 8.23
CA ASN A 181 5.07 13.20 8.75
C ASN A 181 4.80 14.25 9.83
N LEU A 182 5.76 14.51 10.72
CA LEU A 182 5.64 15.55 11.73
C LEU A 182 5.56 16.94 11.10
N ALA A 183 6.43 17.24 10.14
CA ALA A 183 6.44 18.52 9.44
C ALA A 183 5.14 18.74 8.64
N LEU A 184 4.64 17.69 7.98
CA LEU A 184 3.36 17.73 7.28
C LEU A 184 2.20 18.00 8.24
N ALA A 185 2.17 17.30 9.38
CA ALA A 185 1.15 17.51 10.41
C ALA A 185 1.16 18.95 10.95
N GLN A 186 2.35 19.52 11.19
CA GLN A 186 2.50 20.92 11.59
C GLN A 186 1.96 21.89 10.53
N ARG A 187 2.30 21.69 9.25
CA ARG A 187 1.79 22.52 8.15
C ARG A 187 0.28 22.44 8.00
N VAL A 188 -0.30 21.24 8.10
CA VAL A 188 -1.75 21.07 8.06
C VAL A 188 -2.40 21.79 9.25
N GLN A 189 -1.86 21.69 10.45
CA GLN A 189 -2.38 22.40 11.63
C GLN A 189 -2.29 23.93 11.47
N GLU A 190 -1.17 24.46 10.97
CA GLU A 190 -1.02 25.88 10.65
C GLU A 190 -2.10 26.34 9.67
N LEU A 191 -2.28 25.62 8.55
CA LEU A 191 -3.31 25.92 7.55
C LEU A 191 -4.73 25.88 8.14
N GLN A 192 -5.02 24.90 8.99
CA GLN A 192 -6.33 24.78 9.65
C GLN A 192 -6.59 25.96 10.61
N LYS A 193 -5.57 26.40 11.35
CA LYS A 193 -5.66 27.57 12.23
C LYS A 193 -5.94 28.83 11.43
N TYR A 194 -5.15 29.11 10.39
CA TYR A 194 -5.36 30.27 9.53
C TYR A 194 -6.74 30.26 8.87
N ARG A 195 -7.21 29.10 8.38
CA ARG A 195 -8.56 28.95 7.83
C ARG A 195 -9.65 29.29 8.84
N SER A 196 -9.48 28.88 10.10
CA SER A 196 -10.47 29.13 11.16
C SER A 196 -10.49 30.59 11.60
N ASP A 197 -9.31 31.20 11.82
CA ASP A 197 -9.17 32.61 12.18
C ASP A 197 -9.72 33.51 11.06
N PHE A 198 -9.41 33.16 9.81
CA PHE A 198 -9.94 33.84 8.64
C PHE A 198 -11.46 33.77 8.57
N PHE A 199 -12.03 32.56 8.66
CA PHE A 199 -13.47 32.38 8.56
C PHE A 199 -14.21 33.10 9.69
N GLY A 200 -13.61 33.16 10.89
CA GLY A 200 -14.14 33.93 12.02
C GLY A 200 -14.29 35.41 11.69
N ARG A 201 -13.24 36.05 11.15
CA ARG A 201 -13.26 37.46 10.74
C ARG A 201 -14.23 37.72 9.59
N LEU A 202 -14.22 36.86 8.57
CA LEU A 202 -15.14 37.00 7.44
C LEU A 202 -16.60 36.85 7.89
N LYS A 203 -16.86 35.96 8.87
CA LYS A 203 -18.18 35.81 9.51
C LYS A 203 -18.55 37.03 10.35
N GLU A 204 -17.61 37.67 11.05
CA GLU A 204 -17.90 38.90 11.79
C GLU A 204 -18.35 40.04 10.86
N ILE A 205 -17.70 40.16 9.70
CA ILE A 205 -18.01 41.20 8.71
C ILE A 205 -19.30 40.90 7.94
N LEU A 206 -19.57 39.64 7.59
CA LEU A 206 -20.71 39.25 6.74
C LEU A 206 -21.93 38.72 7.50
N GLY A 207 -21.77 38.30 8.76
CA GLY A 207 -22.77 37.53 9.52
C GLY A 207 -23.92 38.34 10.11
N THR A 208 -23.91 39.66 10.00
CA THR A 208 -24.98 40.54 10.49
C THR A 208 -26.13 40.73 9.50
N ARG A 209 -26.07 40.09 8.33
CA ARG A 209 -27.05 40.28 7.25
C ARG A 209 -28.04 39.11 7.17
N PRO A 210 -29.35 39.38 6.98
CA PRO A 210 -30.35 38.34 6.82
C PRO A 210 -30.17 37.51 5.52
N ASP A 211 -29.52 38.08 4.51
CA ASP A 211 -29.41 37.51 3.16
C ASP A 211 -28.18 36.60 2.97
N ILE A 212 -27.32 36.48 3.99
CA ILE A 212 -26.11 35.66 3.97
C ILE A 212 -26.25 34.54 4.99
N ARG A 213 -26.20 33.29 4.53
CA ARG A 213 -26.22 32.13 5.41
C ARG A 213 -24.83 31.51 5.51
N VAL A 214 -24.43 31.20 6.73
CA VAL A 214 -23.18 30.48 7.01
C VAL A 214 -23.51 29.00 7.18
N VAL A 215 -22.97 28.14 6.32
CA VAL A 215 -23.18 26.69 6.36
C VAL A 215 -21.81 26.01 6.45
N GLY A 216 -21.38 25.57 7.63
CA GLY A 216 -20.02 25.02 7.78
C GLY A 216 -18.95 26.08 7.48
N ASP A 217 -18.16 25.89 6.43
CA ASP A 217 -17.04 26.75 5.98
C ASP A 217 -17.36 27.62 4.76
N ARG A 218 -18.63 27.70 4.35
CA ARG A 218 -19.07 28.47 3.17
C ARG A 218 -20.09 29.54 3.51
N PHE A 219 -20.00 30.63 2.75
CA PHE A 219 -20.99 31.70 2.74
C PHE A 219 -21.93 31.50 1.57
N VAL A 220 -23.22 31.41 1.85
CA VAL A 220 -24.25 31.15 0.85
C VAL A 220 -25.08 32.41 0.65
N PHE A 221 -25.10 32.88 -0.59
CA PHE A 221 -25.91 34.00 -1.07
C PHE A 221 -27.02 33.47 -1.96
N GLN A 222 -28.26 33.89 -1.72
CA GLN A 222 -29.33 33.62 -2.68
C GLN A 222 -29.05 34.37 -3.99
N SER A 223 -29.24 33.69 -5.12
CA SER A 223 -28.88 34.28 -6.43
C SER A 223 -29.66 35.56 -6.71
N GLU A 224 -30.91 35.66 -6.25
CA GLU A 224 -31.80 36.81 -6.42
C GLU A 224 -31.31 38.09 -5.74
N VAL A 225 -30.46 37.94 -4.72
CA VAL A 225 -29.87 39.07 -4.00
C VAL A 225 -28.74 39.70 -4.80
N LEU A 226 -28.14 38.92 -5.71
CA LEU A 226 -27.01 39.34 -6.54
C LEU A 226 -27.42 39.59 -8.00
N PHE A 227 -28.41 38.86 -8.49
CA PHE A 227 -28.79 38.81 -9.90
C PHE A 227 -30.31 38.79 -10.05
N PRO A 228 -30.85 39.46 -11.09
CA PRO A 228 -32.20 39.18 -11.55
C PRO A 228 -32.39 37.72 -11.97
N VAL A 229 -33.63 37.22 -11.91
CA VAL A 229 -33.99 35.86 -12.32
C VAL A 229 -33.53 35.60 -13.77
N GLY A 230 -32.80 34.51 -14.00
CA GLY A 230 -32.28 34.12 -15.31
C GLY A 230 -31.12 34.99 -15.85
N SER A 231 -30.66 36.00 -15.12
CA SER A 231 -29.55 36.87 -15.49
C SER A 231 -28.26 36.50 -14.76
N ASP A 232 -27.12 36.86 -15.34
CA ASP A 232 -25.79 36.87 -14.71
C ASP A 232 -25.23 38.29 -14.54
N GLN A 233 -26.03 39.32 -14.84
CA GLN A 233 -25.64 40.70 -14.58
C GLN A 233 -25.97 41.05 -13.14
N ILE A 234 -24.94 41.48 -12.40
CA ILE A 234 -25.09 41.89 -11.00
C ILE A 234 -25.85 43.22 -10.94
N ASP A 235 -26.93 43.26 -10.17
CA ASP A 235 -27.71 44.48 -9.93
C ASP A 235 -27.05 45.40 -8.88
N ASP A 236 -27.62 46.57 -8.62
CA ASP A 236 -27.01 47.55 -7.72
C ASP A 236 -26.91 47.07 -6.27
N ALA A 237 -27.90 46.28 -5.82
CA ALA A 237 -27.89 45.69 -4.48
C ALA A 237 -26.80 44.62 -4.35
N GLY A 238 -26.67 43.78 -5.37
CA GLY A 238 -25.65 42.75 -5.50
C GLY A 238 -24.25 43.33 -5.56
N ARG A 239 -24.05 44.43 -6.30
CA ARG A 239 -22.77 45.15 -6.37
C ARG A 239 -22.33 45.58 -4.98
N ALA A 240 -23.20 46.25 -4.22
CA ALA A 240 -22.86 46.65 -2.86
C ALA A 240 -22.50 45.46 -1.95
N ALA A 241 -23.10 44.28 -2.17
CA ALA A 241 -22.75 43.06 -1.43
C ALA A 241 -21.37 42.51 -1.82
N VAL A 242 -21.05 42.46 -3.11
CA VAL A 242 -19.73 42.03 -3.60
C VAL A 242 -18.63 43.01 -3.18
N ASP A 243 -18.89 44.32 -3.19
CA ASP A 243 -17.90 45.34 -2.80
C ASP A 243 -17.44 45.18 -1.34
N ARG A 244 -18.39 44.85 -0.44
CA ARG A 244 -18.05 44.57 0.96
C ARG A 244 -17.26 43.27 1.13
N LEU A 245 -17.59 42.26 0.33
CA LEU A 245 -16.81 41.02 0.30
C LEU A 245 -15.40 41.31 -0.21
N ALA A 246 -15.24 42.10 -1.27
CA ALA A 246 -13.95 42.51 -1.81
C ALA A 246 -13.11 43.21 -0.73
N ALA A 247 -13.69 44.18 -0.01
CA ALA A 247 -13.01 44.86 1.09
C ALA A 247 -12.54 43.88 2.18
N ALA A 248 -13.41 42.95 2.60
CA ALA A 248 -13.04 41.94 3.61
C ALA A 248 -11.92 41.01 3.13
N VAL A 249 -11.92 40.63 1.84
CA VAL A 249 -10.88 39.79 1.24
C VAL A 249 -9.56 40.56 1.07
N LEU A 250 -9.60 41.86 0.76
CA LEU A 250 -8.41 42.70 0.67
C LEU A 250 -7.75 42.94 2.02
N ASP A 251 -8.54 43.18 3.07
CA ASP A 251 -8.00 43.31 4.43
C ASP A 251 -7.38 41.99 4.88
N LEU A 252 -7.96 40.85 4.49
CA LEU A 252 -7.38 39.54 4.73
C LEU A 252 -6.06 39.32 3.98
N GLU A 253 -5.97 39.68 2.70
CA GLU A 253 -4.79 39.43 1.87
C GLU A 253 -3.52 40.03 2.50
N ARG A 254 -3.67 41.05 3.36
CA ARG A 254 -2.60 41.66 4.16
C ARG A 254 -2.17 40.85 5.38
N GLU A 255 -3.04 40.03 5.95
CA GLU A 255 -2.78 39.22 7.15
C GLU A 255 -2.25 37.82 6.81
N ILE A 256 -2.59 37.27 5.64
CA ILE A 256 -2.13 35.94 5.22
C ILE A 256 -0.70 36.03 4.67
N PRO A 257 0.27 35.26 5.21
CA PRO A 257 1.62 35.22 4.67
C PRO A 257 1.62 34.75 3.20
N PRO A 258 2.47 35.33 2.33
CA PRO A 258 2.51 35.01 0.90
C PRO A 258 2.87 33.54 0.60
N GLU A 259 3.43 32.82 1.57
CA GLU A 259 3.78 31.40 1.47
C GLU A 259 2.57 30.47 1.56
N VAL A 260 1.43 30.97 2.05
CA VAL A 260 0.19 30.18 2.14
C VAL A 260 -0.54 30.22 0.80
N ALA A 261 -0.67 29.07 0.16
CA ALA A 261 -1.28 28.93 -1.16
C ALA A 261 -2.82 28.91 -1.10
N TRP A 262 -3.46 29.99 -0.65
CA TRP A 262 -4.92 30.04 -0.54
C TRP A 262 -5.60 30.53 -1.83
N THR A 263 -6.86 30.13 -2.01
CA THR A 263 -7.76 30.64 -3.05
C THR A 263 -9.19 30.78 -2.52
N LEU A 264 -9.88 31.83 -2.96
CA LEU A 264 -11.30 32.07 -2.79
C LEU A 264 -12.05 31.52 -4.01
N ARG A 265 -12.85 30.50 -3.76
CA ARG A 265 -13.64 29.81 -4.77
C ARG A 265 -15.09 30.27 -4.71
N ILE A 266 -15.61 30.67 -5.86
CA ILE A 266 -16.99 31.12 -6.08
C ILE A 266 -17.73 30.04 -6.87
N ASP A 267 -18.70 29.42 -6.21
CA ASP A 267 -19.46 28.28 -6.70
C ASP A 267 -20.89 28.70 -7.04
N GLY A 268 -21.27 28.52 -8.30
CA GLY A 268 -22.58 28.89 -8.81
C GLY A 268 -23.49 27.68 -8.91
N HIS A 269 -24.73 27.84 -8.48
CA HIS A 269 -25.74 26.78 -8.53
C HIS A 269 -27.06 27.30 -9.09
N THR A 270 -27.81 26.42 -9.74
CA THR A 270 -29.18 26.67 -10.20
C THR A 270 -30.16 25.75 -9.46
N ASP A 271 -31.45 25.98 -9.67
CA ASP A 271 -32.46 24.98 -9.34
C ASP A 271 -32.57 23.92 -10.44
N ALA A 272 -33.40 22.90 -10.19
CA ALA A 272 -33.61 21.77 -11.11
C ALA A 272 -34.47 22.11 -12.33
N ARG A 273 -35.02 23.33 -12.44
CA ARG A 273 -35.83 23.70 -13.60
C ARG A 273 -34.90 23.95 -14.79
N PRO A 274 -35.18 23.35 -15.96
CA PRO A 274 -34.40 23.64 -17.15
C PRO A 274 -34.52 25.12 -17.51
N ILE A 275 -33.38 25.78 -17.71
CA ILE A 275 -33.38 27.12 -18.28
C ILE A 275 -33.98 27.07 -19.69
N SER A 276 -34.99 27.90 -19.93
CA SER A 276 -35.65 28.01 -21.23
C SER A 276 -35.78 29.49 -21.60
N GLY A 277 -35.31 29.83 -22.80
CA GLY A 277 -35.19 31.22 -23.26
C GLY A 277 -33.94 31.95 -22.73
N GLY A 278 -33.54 33.01 -23.43
CA GLY A 278 -32.35 33.81 -23.10
C GLY A 278 -31.07 33.34 -23.81
N ARG A 279 -29.90 33.76 -23.27
CA ARG A 279 -28.58 33.56 -23.91
C ARG A 279 -27.86 32.26 -23.55
N PHE A 280 -28.30 31.58 -22.48
CA PHE A 280 -27.67 30.38 -21.95
C PHE A 280 -28.39 29.13 -22.43
N ARG A 281 -27.63 28.10 -22.78
CA ARG A 281 -28.17 26.83 -23.29
C ARG A 281 -28.37 25.78 -22.21
N SER A 282 -27.78 25.97 -21.03
CA SER A 282 -27.89 25.05 -19.91
C SER A 282 -27.70 25.75 -18.57
N ASN A 283 -28.14 25.07 -17.51
CA ASN A 283 -27.92 25.48 -16.12
C ASN A 283 -26.42 25.50 -15.74
N TRP A 284 -25.59 24.66 -16.37
CA TRP A 284 -24.13 24.73 -16.26
C TRP A 284 -23.60 26.07 -16.77
N GLU A 285 -24.04 26.51 -17.95
CA GLU A 285 -23.61 27.80 -18.51
C GLU A 285 -24.05 28.98 -17.64
N LEU A 286 -25.31 28.99 -17.17
CA LEU A 286 -25.81 30.06 -16.30
C LEU A 286 -25.04 30.11 -14.98
N SER A 287 -24.87 28.98 -14.30
CA SER A 287 -24.16 28.93 -13.02
C SER A 287 -22.70 29.36 -13.15
N ALA A 288 -22.00 28.89 -14.18
CA ALA A 288 -20.62 29.29 -14.45
C ALA A 288 -20.52 30.79 -14.77
N ALA A 289 -21.42 31.32 -15.59
CA ALA A 289 -21.44 32.74 -15.94
C ALA A 289 -21.65 33.63 -14.70
N ARG A 290 -22.56 33.26 -13.80
CA ARG A 290 -22.80 33.97 -12.54
C ARG A 290 -21.56 33.97 -11.65
N SER A 291 -20.89 32.83 -11.48
CA SER A 291 -19.65 32.74 -10.70
C SER A 291 -18.54 33.62 -11.30
N ILE A 292 -18.40 33.60 -12.62
CA ILE A 292 -17.43 34.44 -13.34
C ILE A 292 -17.75 35.93 -13.17
N ALA A 293 -19.03 36.31 -13.18
CA ALA A 293 -19.43 37.71 -12.96
C ALA A 293 -19.01 38.21 -11.57
N VAL A 294 -19.20 37.40 -10.52
CA VAL A 294 -18.74 37.72 -9.16
C VAL A 294 -17.22 37.80 -9.10
N VAL A 295 -16.51 36.81 -9.66
CA VAL A 295 -15.03 36.83 -9.70
C VAL A 295 -14.50 38.06 -10.43
N ARG A 296 -15.09 38.42 -11.57
CA ARG A 296 -14.70 39.61 -12.32
C ARG A 296 -14.88 40.87 -11.49
N ARG A 297 -16.02 41.00 -10.80
CA ARG A 297 -16.28 42.15 -9.92
C ARG A 297 -15.26 42.22 -8.78
N LEU A 298 -15.00 41.10 -8.09
CA LEU A 298 -13.97 41.05 -7.04
C LEU A 298 -12.59 41.49 -7.54
N ALA A 299 -12.23 41.09 -8.76
CA ALA A 299 -10.98 41.50 -9.40
C ALA A 299 -10.97 42.99 -9.78
N GLU A 300 -12.09 43.53 -10.26
CA GLU A 300 -12.27 44.97 -10.53
C GLU A 300 -12.13 45.79 -9.24
N ASP A 301 -12.59 45.26 -8.11
CA ASP A 301 -12.46 45.87 -6.78
C ASP A 301 -11.07 45.69 -6.14
N GLY A 302 -10.15 45.02 -6.84
CA GLY A 302 -8.73 44.95 -6.48
C GLY A 302 -8.23 43.62 -5.91
N VAL A 303 -9.11 42.62 -5.72
CA VAL A 303 -8.70 41.30 -5.24
C VAL A 303 -7.82 40.62 -6.30
N SER A 304 -6.65 40.11 -5.90
CA SER A 304 -5.71 39.48 -6.83
C SER A 304 -6.36 38.29 -7.56
N PRO A 305 -6.36 38.28 -8.91
CA PRO A 305 -6.93 37.17 -9.69
C PRO A 305 -6.26 35.82 -9.42
N ARG A 306 -5.04 35.81 -8.88
CA ARG A 306 -4.32 34.59 -8.49
C ARG A 306 -4.98 33.87 -7.32
N HIS A 307 -5.82 34.56 -6.56
CA HIS A 307 -6.58 34.01 -5.44
C HIS A 307 -8.04 33.72 -5.82
N LEU A 308 -8.48 33.92 -7.05
CA LEU A 308 -9.88 33.78 -7.42
C LEU A 308 -10.12 32.57 -8.33
N VAL A 309 -11.13 31.77 -8.00
CA VAL A 309 -11.59 30.63 -8.81
C VAL A 309 -13.10 30.72 -8.97
N ALA A 310 -13.60 30.56 -10.20
CA ALA A 310 -15.02 30.42 -10.49
C ALA A 310 -15.34 28.97 -10.89
N ALA A 311 -16.38 28.39 -10.32
CA ALA A 311 -16.95 27.13 -10.78
C ALA A 311 -18.48 27.26 -10.92
N GLY A 312 -19.04 26.60 -11.92
CA GLY A 312 -20.49 26.39 -12.04
C GLY A 312 -20.78 24.92 -11.78
N PHE A 313 -21.89 24.62 -11.11
CA PHE A 313 -22.33 23.26 -10.80
C PHE A 313 -23.72 22.92 -11.38
N GLY A 314 -24.39 23.89 -12.01
CA GLY A 314 -25.77 23.76 -12.43
C GLY A 314 -26.68 23.32 -11.27
N GLU A 315 -27.57 22.39 -11.58
CA GLU A 315 -28.57 21.80 -10.69
C GLU A 315 -28.07 20.58 -9.89
N PHE A 316 -26.85 20.10 -10.16
CA PHE A 316 -26.39 18.78 -9.72
C PHE A 316 -25.87 18.73 -8.28
N GLN A 317 -25.91 19.85 -7.56
CA GLN A 317 -25.59 19.93 -6.13
C GLN A 317 -26.67 20.75 -5.41
N PRO A 318 -27.90 20.21 -5.26
CA PRO A 318 -28.96 20.88 -4.52
C PRO A 318 -28.58 20.98 -3.04
N LEU A 319 -28.89 22.12 -2.43
CA LEU A 319 -28.78 22.32 -0.98
C LEU A 319 -29.92 21.59 -0.26
N GLU A 320 -31.10 21.57 -0.86
CA GLU A 320 -32.30 20.95 -0.33
C GLU A 320 -33.05 20.24 -1.46
N GLU A 321 -33.50 19.01 -1.21
CA GLU A 321 -34.31 18.25 -2.16
C GLU A 321 -35.77 18.71 -2.09
N GLY A 322 -36.43 18.81 -3.25
CA GLY A 322 -37.83 19.22 -3.33
C GLY A 322 -38.16 20.03 -4.57
N THR A 323 -39.45 20.33 -4.73
CA THR A 323 -40.01 21.00 -5.92
C THR A 323 -40.83 22.26 -5.59
N SER A 324 -40.78 22.74 -4.34
CA SER A 324 -41.42 24.00 -3.96
C SER A 324 -40.59 25.20 -4.44
N GLU A 325 -41.22 26.36 -4.63
CA GLU A 325 -40.48 27.56 -5.06
C GLU A 325 -39.46 28.00 -4.00
N GLU A 326 -39.75 27.79 -2.70
CA GLU A 326 -38.82 28.09 -1.62
C GLU A 326 -37.56 27.22 -1.70
N VAL A 327 -37.71 25.92 -2.02
CA VAL A 327 -36.59 25.00 -2.24
C VAL A 327 -35.79 25.40 -3.48
N HIS A 328 -36.48 25.74 -4.57
CA HIS A 328 -35.83 26.22 -5.78
C HIS A 328 -35.03 27.51 -5.53
N ALA A 329 -35.60 28.50 -4.84
CA ALA A 329 -34.91 29.73 -4.46
C ALA A 329 -33.68 29.48 -3.59
N ARG A 330 -33.74 28.51 -2.67
CA ARG A 330 -32.57 28.10 -1.87
C ARG A 330 -31.48 27.42 -2.70
N ASN A 331 -31.86 26.64 -3.70
CA ASN A 331 -30.92 25.94 -4.57
C ASN A 331 -30.22 26.89 -5.56
N ARG A 332 -30.90 27.96 -6.00
CA ARG A 332 -30.31 29.07 -6.77
C ARG A 332 -29.44 29.94 -5.87
N ARG A 333 -28.16 29.64 -5.78
CA ARG A 333 -27.25 30.32 -4.86
C ARG A 333 -25.84 30.48 -5.41
N ILE A 334 -25.11 31.41 -4.82
CA ILE A 334 -23.66 31.50 -4.92
C ILE A 334 -23.08 31.08 -3.57
N GLU A 335 -22.21 30.07 -3.59
CA GLU A 335 -21.42 29.68 -2.43
C GLU A 335 -20.01 30.24 -2.57
N ILE A 336 -19.46 30.71 -1.46
CA ILE A 336 -18.11 31.26 -1.39
C ILE A 336 -17.36 30.47 -0.34
N ARG A 337 -16.21 29.92 -0.72
CA ARG A 337 -15.38 29.13 0.18
C ARG A 337 -13.90 29.36 -0.03
N LEU A 338 -13.14 29.18 1.05
CA LEU A 338 -11.68 29.17 1.00
C LEU A 338 -11.18 27.75 0.72
N THR A 339 -10.27 27.61 -0.22
CA THR A 339 -9.60 26.33 -0.54
C THR A 339 -8.10 26.53 -0.74
N ASP A 340 -7.35 25.44 -0.63
CA ASP A 340 -5.95 25.38 -1.05
C ASP A 340 -5.85 25.42 -2.59
N ARG A 341 -4.71 25.90 -3.11
CA ARG A 341 -4.44 26.04 -4.54
C ARG A 341 -4.08 24.71 -5.19
#